data_AF-A0AAU3TEK1-F1
#
_entry.id   AF-A0AAU3TEK1-F1
#
_cell.length_a   1.000
_cell.length_b   1.000
_cell.length_c   1.000
_cell.angle_alpha   90.00
_cell.angle_beta   90.00
_cell.angle_gamma   90.00
#
_symmetry.space_group_name_H-M   'P 1'
#
loop_
_entity.id
_entity.type
_entity.pdbx_description
1 polymer ?
#
loop_
_entity_poly.entity_id
_entity_poly.type
_entity_poly.pdbx_seq_one_letter_code
_entity_poly.pdbx_strand_id
1 'polypeptide(L)'
;MPCKNLPPENPVPPPGATATMTATRVNPRALLGDADFSAVMHTILDNNPGMEPGMAGRILVDALAYLATAAATSGGLAPSRVVDEGWHALILHTGLYQTLCARLGGFIHHVPERPDPGRRSQASIERTIAAIEAAGYSVDRDLWRGPEDTMIPVAANCQHSGPEGPIVIIPKPKG
;
A
#
# COMPACT_ATOMS: atom_id res chain seq x y z
N MET A 1 63.73 -48.04 12.29
CA MET A 1 62.80 -47.23 11.48
C MET A 1 61.63 -48.10 11.08
N PRO A 2 60.40 -47.73 11.44
CA PRO A 2 59.31 -47.80 10.46
C PRO A 2 58.37 -46.57 10.52
N CYS A 3 57.79 -46.25 9.37
CA CYS A 3 56.75 -45.24 9.16
C CYS A 3 55.53 -45.50 10.05
N LYS A 4 55.06 -44.49 10.78
CA LYS A 4 53.73 -44.49 11.41
C LYS A 4 52.77 -43.71 10.51
N ASN A 5 51.71 -44.38 10.07
CA ASN A 5 50.58 -43.81 9.34
C ASN A 5 49.84 -42.78 10.20
N LEU A 6 49.54 -41.61 9.65
CA LEU A 6 48.53 -40.69 10.17
C LEU A 6 47.14 -41.09 9.64
N PRO A 7 46.07 -40.92 10.43
CA PRO A 7 44.70 -41.14 9.96
C PRO A 7 44.24 -40.05 8.98
N PRO A 8 43.25 -40.32 8.12
CA PRO A 8 42.73 -39.33 7.17
C PRO A 8 41.98 -38.21 7.90
N GLU A 9 42.23 -36.96 7.51
CA GLU A 9 41.46 -35.81 7.96
C GLU A 9 40.05 -35.85 7.39
N ASN A 10 39.05 -35.64 8.24
CA ASN A 10 37.66 -35.46 7.80
C ASN A 10 37.50 -34.09 7.14
N PRO A 11 36.74 -33.97 6.03
CA PRO A 11 36.54 -32.69 5.38
C PRO A 11 35.71 -31.75 6.27
N VAL A 12 36.21 -30.53 6.44
CA VAL A 12 35.50 -29.43 7.09
C VAL A 12 34.28 -29.06 6.23
N PRO A 13 33.05 -29.00 6.80
CA PRO A 13 31.88 -28.58 6.04
C PRO A 13 31.99 -27.09 5.64
N PRO A 14 31.50 -26.70 4.45
CA PRO A 14 31.55 -25.31 4.01
C PRO A 14 30.68 -24.41 4.91
N PRO A 15 31.06 -23.12 5.08
CA PRO A 15 30.28 -22.18 5.89
C PRO A 15 28.87 -22.02 5.31
N GLY A 16 27.88 -22.09 6.21
CA GLY A 16 26.47 -22.19 5.89
C GLY A 16 25.98 -21.08 4.97
N ALA A 17 25.29 -21.48 3.90
CA ALA A 17 24.43 -20.59 3.15
C ALA A 17 23.29 -20.15 4.09
N THR A 18 23.31 -18.88 4.49
CA THR A 18 22.15 -18.22 5.08
C THR A 18 21.01 -18.32 4.08
N ALA A 19 20.04 -19.18 4.37
CA ALA A 19 18.79 -19.22 3.64
C ALA A 19 18.06 -17.89 3.90
N THR A 20 18.07 -17.01 2.91
CA THR A 20 17.20 -15.83 2.91
C THR A 20 15.76 -16.34 2.91
N MET A 21 15.08 -16.29 4.06
CA MET A 21 13.65 -16.52 4.13
C MET A 21 12.96 -15.45 3.27
N THR A 22 12.50 -15.83 2.09
CA THR A 22 11.53 -15.04 1.33
C THR A 22 10.25 -15.01 2.15
N ALA A 23 10.01 -13.91 2.87
CA ALA A 23 8.72 -13.67 3.51
C ALA A 23 7.63 -13.70 2.43
N THR A 24 6.62 -14.56 2.62
CA THR A 24 5.42 -14.56 1.78
C THR A 24 4.78 -13.18 1.85
N ARG A 25 4.79 -12.44 0.74
CA ARG A 25 4.13 -11.13 0.69
C ARG A 25 2.63 -11.31 0.86
N VAL A 26 2.03 -10.50 1.72
CA VAL A 26 0.57 -10.50 1.91
C VAL A 26 -0.07 -9.93 0.65
N ASN A 27 -1.13 -10.57 0.14
CA ASN A 27 -1.85 -10.09 -1.03
C ASN A 27 -2.97 -9.12 -0.62
N PRO A 28 -2.87 -7.81 -0.91
CA PRO A 28 -3.91 -6.83 -0.55
C PRO A 28 -5.27 -7.14 -1.18
N ARG A 29 -5.29 -7.81 -2.34
CA ARG A 29 -6.52 -8.22 -3.03
C ARG A 29 -7.45 -9.04 -2.14
N ALA A 30 -6.90 -9.83 -1.23
CA ALA A 30 -7.65 -10.70 -0.33
C ALA A 30 -8.37 -9.93 0.80
N LEU A 31 -8.17 -8.62 0.92
CA LEU A 31 -8.90 -7.79 1.89
C LEU A 31 -10.40 -7.66 1.53
N LEU A 32 -10.75 -7.83 0.26
CA LEU A 32 -12.12 -7.84 -0.24
C LEU A 32 -12.48 -9.21 -0.86
N GLY A 33 -13.75 -9.59 -0.74
CA GLY A 33 -14.31 -10.70 -1.53
C GLY A 33 -14.41 -10.33 -3.00
N ASP A 34 -14.62 -11.32 -3.87
CA ASP A 34 -14.63 -11.10 -5.33
C ASP A 34 -15.74 -10.17 -5.81
N ALA A 35 -16.94 -10.29 -5.23
CA ALA A 35 -18.07 -9.43 -5.56
C ALA A 35 -17.80 -7.97 -5.15
N ASP A 36 -17.32 -7.76 -3.93
CA ASP A 36 -16.95 -6.45 -3.39
C ASP A 36 -15.84 -5.78 -4.20
N PHE A 37 -14.79 -6.55 -4.53
CA PHE A 37 -13.69 -6.04 -5.35
C PHE A 37 -14.18 -5.65 -6.75
N SER A 38 -15.01 -6.48 -7.38
CA SER A 38 -15.59 -6.19 -8.69
C SER A 38 -16.44 -4.92 -8.64
N ALA A 39 -17.29 -4.77 -7.63
CA ALA A 39 -18.15 -3.58 -7.47
C ALA A 39 -17.34 -2.29 -7.33
N VAL A 40 -16.29 -2.29 -6.50
CA VAL A 40 -15.41 -1.12 -6.34
C VAL A 40 -14.60 -0.85 -7.61
N MET A 41 -14.09 -1.90 -8.28
CA MET A 41 -13.39 -1.77 -9.55
C MET A 41 -14.28 -1.15 -10.63
N HIS A 42 -15.57 -1.52 -10.69
CA HIS A 42 -16.53 -0.90 -11.60
C HIS A 42 -16.74 0.59 -11.30
N THR A 43 -16.77 0.99 -10.04
CA THR A 43 -16.80 2.42 -9.68
C THR A 43 -15.56 3.17 -10.17
N ILE A 44 -14.36 2.57 -10.11
CA ILE A 44 -13.15 3.15 -10.70
C ILE A 44 -13.32 3.33 -12.21
N LEU A 45 -13.85 2.32 -12.91
CA LEU A 45 -14.08 2.39 -14.36
C LEU A 45 -15.12 3.45 -14.73
N ASP A 46 -16.22 3.53 -14.00
CA ASP A 46 -17.30 4.50 -14.25
C ASP A 46 -16.81 5.94 -14.07
N ASN A 47 -15.95 6.19 -13.07
CA ASN A 47 -15.33 7.49 -12.84
C ASN A 47 -14.28 7.86 -13.91
N ASN A 48 -13.72 6.87 -14.61
CA ASN A 48 -12.59 7.05 -15.52
C ASN A 48 -12.86 6.43 -16.91
N PRO A 49 -13.73 7.06 -17.74
CA PRO A 49 -14.07 6.55 -19.06
C PRO A 49 -12.82 6.30 -19.93
N GLY A 50 -12.72 5.09 -20.49
CA GLY A 50 -11.60 4.67 -21.32
C GLY A 50 -10.43 4.03 -20.56
N MET A 51 -10.51 3.90 -19.23
CA MET A 51 -9.55 3.12 -18.46
C MET A 51 -9.73 1.62 -18.70
N GLU A 52 -8.61 0.90 -18.88
CA GLU A 52 -8.62 -0.55 -19.00
C GLU A 52 -8.95 -1.25 -17.65
N PRO A 53 -9.77 -2.32 -17.65
CA PRO A 53 -10.12 -3.06 -16.42
C PRO A 53 -8.91 -3.54 -15.63
N GLY A 54 -7.84 -3.96 -16.31
CA GLY A 54 -6.59 -4.36 -15.66
C GLY A 54 -5.92 -3.22 -14.89
N MET A 55 -6.01 -1.98 -15.36
CA MET A 55 -5.50 -0.81 -14.65
C MET A 55 -6.35 -0.52 -13.40
N ALA A 56 -7.68 -0.54 -13.52
CA ALA A 56 -8.58 -0.34 -12.39
C ALA A 56 -8.36 -1.37 -11.27
N GLY A 57 -8.13 -2.64 -11.65
CA GLY A 57 -7.76 -3.70 -10.70
C GLY A 57 -6.43 -3.43 -9.97
N ARG A 58 -5.40 -2.98 -10.69
CA ARG A 58 -4.09 -2.61 -10.09
C ARG A 58 -4.24 -1.44 -9.12
N ILE A 59 -4.97 -0.39 -9.52
CA ILE A 59 -5.26 0.78 -8.67
C ILE A 59 -5.93 0.35 -7.37
N LEU A 60 -6.94 -0.52 -7.43
CA LEU A 60 -7.65 -0.98 -6.25
C LEU A 60 -6.76 -1.84 -5.33
N VAL A 61 -5.90 -2.69 -5.88
CA VAL A 61 -4.95 -3.49 -5.08
C VAL A 61 -3.99 -2.60 -4.29
N ASP A 62 -3.39 -1.59 -4.92
CA ASP A 62 -2.46 -0.70 -4.24
C ASP A 62 -3.18 0.26 -3.25
N ALA A 63 -4.43 0.63 -3.53
CA ALA A 63 -5.26 1.37 -2.57
C ALA A 63 -5.56 0.54 -1.30
N LEU A 64 -5.84 -0.76 -1.45
CA LEU A 64 -6.03 -1.67 -0.31
C LEU A 64 -4.74 -1.84 0.50
N ALA A 65 -3.59 -1.96 -0.17
CA ALA A 65 -2.28 -2.02 0.49
C ALA A 65 -2.00 -0.74 1.29
N TYR A 66 -2.28 0.41 0.68
CA TYR A 66 -2.17 1.71 1.32
C TYR A 66 -3.03 1.80 2.57
N LEU A 67 -4.33 1.47 2.51
CA LEU A 67 -5.23 1.55 3.66
C LEU A 67 -4.83 0.63 4.80
N ALA A 68 -4.42 -0.60 4.49
CA ALA A 68 -3.95 -1.55 5.51
C ALA A 68 -2.68 -1.04 6.21
N THR A 69 -1.75 -0.44 5.45
CA THR A 69 -0.51 0.14 5.99
C THR A 69 -0.80 1.40 6.81
N ALA A 70 -1.66 2.26 6.28
CA ALA A 70 -2.13 3.49 6.91
C ALA A 70 -2.75 3.19 8.29
N ALA A 71 -3.68 2.24 8.37
CA ALA A 71 -4.32 1.87 9.63
C ALA A 71 -3.33 1.40 10.72
N ALA A 72 -2.22 0.79 10.32
CA ALA A 72 -1.20 0.26 11.23
C ALA A 72 -0.09 1.28 11.59
N THR A 73 -0.10 2.48 11.00
CA THR A 73 1.01 3.45 11.11
C THR A 73 0.55 4.75 11.75
N SER A 74 1.31 5.26 12.73
CA SER A 74 1.02 6.51 13.44
C SER A 74 1.65 7.76 12.81
N GLY A 75 2.10 7.67 11.56
CA GLY A 75 2.66 8.78 10.78
C GLY A 75 1.83 9.04 9.53
N GLY A 76 1.54 10.31 9.22
CA GLY A 76 0.72 10.70 8.07
C GLY A 76 1.31 10.19 6.75
N LEU A 77 0.74 9.08 6.26
CA LEU A 77 1.01 8.56 4.93
C LEU A 77 0.09 9.25 3.92
N ALA A 78 0.57 9.33 2.69
CA ALA A 78 -0.13 9.96 1.58
C ALA A 78 -0.11 9.04 0.35
N PRO A 79 -1.25 8.79 -0.31
CA PRO A 79 -1.27 8.07 -1.56
C PRO A 79 -0.76 8.95 -2.71
N SER A 80 -0.34 8.32 -3.81
CA SER A 80 -0.21 9.02 -5.09
C SER A 80 -1.60 9.43 -5.62
N ARG A 81 -1.64 10.29 -6.66
CA ARG A 81 -2.91 10.67 -7.31
C ARG A 81 -3.69 9.45 -7.82
N VAL A 82 -2.97 8.51 -8.42
CA VAL A 82 -3.55 7.32 -9.06
C VAL A 82 -4.11 6.36 -8.02
N VAL A 83 -3.41 6.17 -6.89
CA VAL A 83 -3.89 5.28 -5.81
C VAL A 83 -5.02 5.92 -5.00
N ASP A 84 -5.04 7.25 -4.87
CA ASP A 84 -6.15 7.99 -4.24
C ASP A 84 -7.48 7.79 -4.97
N GLU A 85 -7.47 7.56 -6.30
CA GLU A 85 -8.67 7.18 -7.06
C GLU A 85 -9.31 5.89 -6.54
N GLY A 86 -8.49 4.87 -6.25
CA GLY A 86 -8.98 3.62 -5.67
C GLY A 86 -9.55 3.82 -4.26
N TRP A 87 -8.94 4.71 -3.47
CA TRP A 87 -9.48 5.06 -2.15
C TRP A 87 -10.79 5.83 -2.24
N HIS A 88 -10.92 6.79 -3.15
CA HIS A 88 -12.19 7.47 -3.42
C HIS A 88 -13.29 6.47 -3.81
N ALA A 89 -12.99 5.53 -4.71
CA ALA A 89 -13.94 4.49 -5.09
C ALA A 89 -14.39 3.67 -3.87
N LEU A 90 -13.45 3.26 -3.00
CA LEU A 90 -13.79 2.56 -1.75
C LEU A 90 -14.74 3.38 -0.86
N ILE A 91 -14.48 4.68 -0.67
CA ILE A 91 -15.30 5.56 0.18
C ILE A 91 -16.75 5.65 -0.31
N LEU A 92 -16.98 5.61 -1.64
CA LEU A 92 -18.33 5.63 -2.21
C LEU A 92 -19.14 4.39 -1.84
N HIS A 93 -18.50 3.26 -1.55
CA HIS A 93 -19.11 2.04 -1.01
C HIS A 93 -19.15 2.08 0.53
N THR A 94 -19.84 3.05 1.10
CA THR A 94 -19.73 3.43 2.53
C THR A 94 -19.86 2.27 3.53
N GLY A 95 -20.81 1.35 3.33
CA GLY A 95 -20.98 0.18 4.21
C GLY A 95 -19.83 -0.83 4.14
N LEU A 96 -19.33 -1.10 2.93
CA LEU A 96 -18.14 -1.91 2.69
C LEU A 96 -16.91 -1.22 3.29
N TYR A 97 -16.75 0.08 3.04
CA TYR A 97 -15.62 0.85 3.54
C TYR A 97 -15.56 0.87 5.07
N GLN A 98 -16.69 1.09 5.73
CA GLN A 98 -16.79 1.02 7.19
C GLN A 98 -16.39 -0.36 7.70
N THR A 99 -16.85 -1.44 7.04
CA THR A 99 -16.51 -2.82 7.42
C THR A 99 -15.03 -3.12 7.22
N LEU A 100 -14.45 -2.71 6.09
CA LEU A 100 -13.03 -2.82 5.80
C LEU A 100 -12.21 -2.10 6.87
N CYS A 101 -12.51 -0.84 7.15
CA CYS A 101 -11.83 -0.04 8.16
C CYS A 101 -11.89 -0.67 9.56
N ALA A 102 -13.07 -1.17 9.98
CA ALA A 102 -13.22 -1.85 11.25
C ALA A 102 -12.32 -3.10 11.35
N ARG A 103 -12.20 -3.87 10.26
CA ARG A 103 -11.28 -5.02 10.18
C ARG A 103 -9.81 -4.61 10.22
N LEU A 104 -9.48 -3.41 9.74
CA LEU A 104 -8.12 -2.84 9.77
C LEU A 104 -7.78 -2.15 11.10
N GLY A 105 -8.74 -2.02 12.03
CA GLY A 105 -8.51 -1.52 13.39
C GLY A 105 -9.13 -0.15 13.70
N GLY A 106 -9.81 0.49 12.75
CA GLY A 106 -10.48 1.79 12.97
C GLY A 106 -10.86 2.50 11.68
N PHE A 107 -11.74 3.49 11.78
CA PHE A 107 -12.14 4.30 10.61
C PHE A 107 -10.96 5.14 10.11
N ILE A 108 -10.59 4.95 8.85
CA ILE A 108 -9.55 5.77 8.20
C ILE A 108 -10.28 6.97 7.59
N HIS A 109 -10.11 8.14 8.19
CA HIS A 109 -10.72 9.35 7.65
C HIS A 109 -10.03 9.75 6.34
N HIS A 110 -10.82 10.36 5.45
CA HIS A 110 -10.31 11.00 4.25
C HIS A 110 -10.59 12.48 4.37
N VAL A 111 -9.56 13.30 4.17
CA VAL A 111 -9.66 14.75 4.24
C VAL A 111 -9.13 15.29 2.92
N PRO A 112 -10.00 15.60 1.94
CA PRO A 112 -9.56 16.10 0.65
C PRO A 112 -8.86 17.45 0.80
N GLU A 113 -7.59 17.56 0.41
CA GLU A 113 -6.91 18.84 0.26
C GLU A 113 -6.86 19.25 -1.22
N ARG A 114 -6.94 20.56 -1.48
CA ARG A 114 -6.71 21.08 -2.84
C ARG A 114 -5.24 20.87 -3.23
N PRO A 115 -4.93 20.69 -4.53
CA PRO A 115 -3.56 20.63 -4.99
C PRO A 115 -2.68 21.78 -4.51
N ASP A 116 -1.63 21.46 -3.77
CA ASP A 116 -0.59 22.38 -3.31
C ASP A 116 0.77 21.72 -3.58
N PRO A 117 1.57 22.21 -4.54
CA PRO A 117 2.86 21.62 -4.92
C PRO A 117 3.81 21.36 -3.75
N GLY A 118 3.67 22.10 -2.63
CA GLY A 118 4.48 21.91 -1.43
C GLY A 118 4.06 20.73 -0.54
N ARG A 119 2.88 20.15 -0.77
CA ARG A 119 2.30 19.12 0.11
C ARG A 119 2.62 17.73 -0.39
N ARG A 120 2.16 17.35 -1.59
CA ARG A 120 2.34 15.98 -2.10
C ARG A 120 3.73 15.79 -2.75
N SER A 121 4.80 15.96 -1.97
CA SER A 121 6.19 15.83 -2.44
C SER A 121 6.56 14.41 -2.88
N GLN A 122 7.59 14.29 -3.73
CA GLN A 122 8.21 13.00 -4.06
C GLN A 122 8.65 12.25 -2.78
N ALA A 123 9.19 12.96 -1.80
CA ALA A 123 9.61 12.38 -0.53
C ALA A 123 8.43 11.79 0.29
N SER A 124 7.24 12.40 0.26
CA SER A 124 6.07 11.82 0.94
C SER A 124 5.59 10.55 0.27
N ILE A 125 5.63 10.48 -1.08
CA ILE A 125 5.28 9.28 -1.82
C ILE A 125 6.27 8.15 -1.51
N GLU A 126 7.56 8.44 -1.52
CA GLU A 126 8.62 7.46 -1.18
C GLU A 126 8.49 6.94 0.25
N ARG A 127 8.14 7.78 1.22
CA ARG A 127 7.85 7.35 2.60
C ARG A 127 6.67 6.37 2.64
N THR A 128 5.59 6.66 1.92
CA THR A 128 4.43 5.76 1.86
C THR A 128 4.80 4.42 1.22
N ILE A 129 5.54 4.43 0.11
CA ILE A 129 5.97 3.20 -0.54
C ILE A 129 6.83 2.35 0.42
N ALA A 130 7.82 2.97 1.08
CA ALA A 130 8.67 2.27 2.03
C ALA A 130 7.87 1.67 3.20
N ALA A 131 6.84 2.37 3.68
CA ALA A 131 5.95 1.86 4.72
C ALA A 131 5.14 0.65 4.24
N ILE A 132 4.60 0.69 3.01
CA ILE A 132 3.83 -0.42 2.42
C ILE A 132 4.71 -1.66 2.25
N GLU A 133 5.95 -1.48 1.77
CA GLU A 133 6.93 -2.56 1.62
C GLU A 133 7.35 -3.13 2.98
N ALA A 134 7.56 -2.28 3.98
CA ALA A 134 7.88 -2.70 5.36
C ALA A 134 6.71 -3.47 6.02
N ALA A 135 5.46 -3.17 5.64
CA ALA A 135 4.28 -3.91 6.04
C ALA A 135 4.12 -5.26 5.31
N GLY A 136 5.02 -5.60 4.37
CA GLY A 136 5.04 -6.88 3.67
C GLY A 136 4.17 -6.95 2.42
N TYR A 137 3.67 -5.82 1.93
CA TYR A 137 2.90 -5.73 0.69
C TYR A 137 3.81 -5.42 -0.50
N SER A 138 3.40 -5.84 -1.70
CA SER A 138 4.02 -5.39 -2.95
C SER A 138 3.46 -4.02 -3.35
N VAL A 139 4.29 -3.20 -3.98
CA VAL A 139 3.89 -1.92 -4.56
C VAL A 139 4.07 -1.96 -6.08
N ASP A 140 3.05 -1.52 -6.80
CA ASP A 140 3.14 -1.27 -8.23
C ASP A 140 3.70 0.13 -8.50
N ARG A 141 5.02 0.21 -8.66
CA ARG A 141 5.75 1.49 -8.75
C ARG A 141 5.24 2.42 -9.86
N ASP A 142 4.61 1.91 -10.90
CA ASP A 142 4.04 2.75 -11.96
C ASP A 142 2.84 3.58 -11.48
N LEU A 143 2.14 3.12 -10.44
CA LEU A 143 1.02 3.84 -9.83
C LEU A 143 1.46 4.89 -8.81
N TRP A 144 2.70 4.82 -8.33
CA TRP A 144 3.24 5.68 -7.27
C TRP A 144 4.19 6.76 -7.80
N ARG A 145 3.89 7.30 -8.97
CA ARG A 145 4.64 8.42 -9.55
C ARG A 145 4.30 9.74 -8.86
N GLY A 146 5.19 10.71 -9.03
CA GLY A 146 5.14 12.03 -8.39
C GLY A 146 3.83 12.81 -8.67
N PRO A 147 3.57 13.89 -7.91
CA PRO A 147 2.30 14.61 -7.95
C PRO A 147 1.93 15.22 -9.30
N GLU A 148 2.93 15.62 -10.09
CA GLU A 148 2.77 16.20 -11.42
C GLU A 148 2.64 15.15 -12.54
N ASP A 149 2.75 13.85 -12.22
CA ASP A 149 2.60 12.81 -13.21
C ASP A 149 1.13 12.59 -13.59
N THR A 150 0.83 12.82 -14.86
CA THR A 150 -0.49 12.65 -15.46
C THR A 150 -0.54 11.55 -16.52
N MET A 151 0.51 10.72 -16.64
CA MET A 151 0.57 9.64 -17.65
C MET A 151 -0.60 8.64 -17.51
N ILE A 152 -1.03 8.37 -16.28
CA ILE A 152 -2.27 7.63 -16.00
C ILE A 152 -3.36 8.64 -15.66
N PRO A 153 -4.27 8.97 -16.59
CA PRO A 153 -5.36 9.88 -16.29
C PRO A 153 -6.29 9.25 -15.27
N VAL A 154 -6.54 9.96 -14.16
CA VAL A 154 -7.58 9.58 -13.19
C VAL A 154 -8.36 10.83 -12.77
N ALA A 155 -9.63 10.66 -12.40
CA ALA A 155 -10.53 11.72 -11.97
C ALA A 155 -10.11 12.36 -10.63
N ALA A 156 -9.47 11.60 -9.74
CA ALA A 156 -8.95 12.10 -8.47
C ALA A 156 -7.95 13.25 -8.69
N ASN A 157 -8.27 14.40 -8.09
CA ASN A 157 -7.44 15.60 -8.12
C ASN A 157 -7.13 16.17 -6.73
N CYS A 158 -7.34 15.40 -5.65
CA CYS A 158 -7.15 15.86 -4.26
C CYS A 158 -5.77 15.46 -3.73
N GLN A 159 -5.06 16.31 -2.98
CA GLN A 159 -3.76 15.99 -2.37
C GLN A 159 -3.88 15.72 -0.85
N HIS A 160 -2.91 15.03 -0.26
CA HIS A 160 -2.90 14.65 1.18
C HIS A 160 -1.49 14.77 1.73
N SER A 161 -1.18 15.68 2.66
CA SER A 161 0.15 15.73 3.29
C SER A 161 0.22 16.48 4.62
N GLY A 162 -0.91 16.85 5.22
CA GLY A 162 -0.91 17.56 6.51
C GLY A 162 -0.16 16.83 7.63
N PRO A 163 0.36 17.56 8.64
CA PRO A 163 1.12 17.00 9.76
C PRO A 163 0.35 16.00 10.62
N GLU A 164 -0.99 16.00 10.52
CA GLU A 164 -1.87 15.05 11.21
C GLU A 164 -2.15 13.77 10.40
N GLY A 165 -1.74 13.74 9.12
CA GLY A 165 -2.15 12.70 8.18
C GLY A 165 -3.67 12.67 7.96
N PRO A 166 -4.18 11.84 7.04
CA PRO A 166 -5.62 11.67 6.89
C PRO A 166 -6.23 10.78 7.99
N ILE A 167 -5.39 10.13 8.81
CA ILE A 167 -5.79 9.06 9.71
C ILE A 167 -6.02 9.59 11.13
N VAL A 168 -7.25 10.02 11.43
CA VAL A 168 -7.66 10.30 12.81
C VAL A 168 -8.27 9.04 13.41
N ILE A 169 -7.47 8.20 14.08
CA ILE A 169 -7.94 6.89 14.56
C ILE A 169 -8.98 7.03 15.70
N ILE A 170 -9.06 8.15 16.43
CA ILE A 170 -9.99 8.35 17.57
C ILE A 170 -10.34 9.84 17.76
N PRO A 171 -11.61 10.23 18.02
CA PRO A 171 -11.91 11.55 18.55
C PRO A 171 -11.31 11.69 19.95
N LYS A 172 -10.46 12.69 20.16
CA LYS A 172 -9.94 13.06 21.48
C LYS A 172 -11.12 13.23 22.45
N PRO A 173 -11.14 12.59 23.64
CA PRO A 173 -12.22 12.78 24.60
C PRO A 173 -12.38 14.26 24.91
N LYS A 174 -13.62 14.76 24.89
CA LYS A 174 -13.90 16.10 25.40
C LYS A 174 -13.69 16.04 26.92
N GLY A 175 -12.73 16.84 27.40
CA GLY A 175 -12.59 17.15 28.82
C GLY A 175 -13.74 17.99 29.33
#